data_AF-A0A7T8ECD2-F1
#
_entry.id   AF-A0A7T8ECD2-F1
#
_cell.length_a   1.000
_cell.length_b   1.000
_cell.length_c   1.000
_cell.angle_alpha   90.00
_cell.angle_beta   90.00
_cell.angle_gamma   90.00
#
_symmetry.space_group_name_H-M   'P 1'
#
loop_
_entity.id
_entity.type
_entity.pdbx_description
1 polymer ?
#
loop_
_entity_poly.entity_id
_entity_poly.type
_entity_poly.pdbx_seq_one_letter_code
_entity_poly.pdbx_strand_id
1 'polypeptide(L)'
;MLTSRHYLREGPDYRFDEQVSFLDIKQQFGFANVRVGKWVSAEESRLAANLIFDSLADLAFILKLPPDAIGLRQTLNLDFGLGGQKGVQAHYAPHERILALAKNAGAGALAHEFWHAFDHYIAKAAFGIHSSVDQLACCNDSGLAFSVGSAIGFGSDLYLKDVELRPHPLNHHLAFLYQTVLISPDGLEPSDYVRRAIALDKHYGRRYFSLPTELMARAFEAAIESSTDIRNQYLVSGTTFSHLNDSGAYPDEAHRKAILNALTNYFGMLGEALIRQSHRERSKKPNGS
;
A
#
# COMPACT_ATOMS: atom_id res chain seq x y z
N MET A 1 13.95 17.69 10.97
CA MET A 1 12.66 17.59 11.66
C MET A 1 11.56 17.96 10.67
N LEU A 2 10.31 17.53 10.85
CA LEU A 2 9.20 17.88 9.94
C LEU A 2 9.11 19.39 9.67
N THR A 3 9.29 20.21 10.70
CA THR A 3 9.25 21.68 10.64
C THR A 3 10.44 22.30 9.90
N SER A 4 11.52 21.54 9.64
CA SER A 4 12.74 22.03 9.01
C SER A 4 12.93 21.52 7.58
N ARG A 5 11.98 20.74 7.05
CA ARG A 5 12.07 20.13 5.72
C ARG A 5 10.88 20.56 4.89
N HIS A 6 11.16 21.10 3.71
CA HIS A 6 10.15 21.42 2.72
C HIS A 6 9.85 20.17 1.89
N TYR A 7 8.58 19.78 1.78
CA TYR A 7 8.13 18.68 0.94
C TYR A 7 7.47 19.25 -0.30
N LEU A 8 8.05 19.01 -1.48
CA LEU A 8 7.46 19.47 -2.73
C LEU A 8 6.21 18.65 -3.05
N ARG A 9 5.14 19.35 -3.42
CA ARG A 9 3.90 18.78 -3.92
C ARG A 9 3.37 19.58 -5.10
N GLU A 10 3.02 18.88 -6.17
CA GLU A 10 2.33 19.38 -7.36
C GLU A 10 1.10 18.46 -7.57
N GLY A 11 -0.10 19.01 -7.57
CA GLY A 11 -1.34 18.26 -7.68
C GLY A 11 -2.57 19.12 -7.32
N PRO A 12 -3.79 18.57 -7.37
CA PRO A 12 -5.00 19.30 -7.00
C PRO A 12 -4.96 19.81 -5.57
N ASP A 13 -5.57 20.96 -5.29
CA ASP A 13 -5.80 21.40 -3.92
C ASP A 13 -7.09 20.76 -3.39
N TYR A 14 -6.94 19.79 -2.48
CA TYR A 14 -8.06 19.09 -1.86
C TYR A 14 -8.54 19.76 -0.58
N ARG A 15 -7.71 20.65 0.00
CA ARG A 15 -8.00 21.33 1.26
C ARG A 15 -8.55 22.74 1.04
N PHE A 16 -8.42 23.29 -0.17
CA PHE A 16 -8.82 24.67 -0.47
C PHE A 16 -8.15 25.67 0.48
N ASP A 17 -6.83 25.51 0.66
CA ASP A 17 -5.99 26.22 1.64
C ASP A 17 -6.40 26.07 3.12
N GLU A 18 -7.37 25.20 3.45
CA GLU A 18 -7.79 24.98 4.83
C GLU A 18 -6.84 24.05 5.60
N GLN A 19 -6.76 24.28 6.90
CA GLN A 19 -6.04 23.40 7.82
C GLN A 19 -6.90 22.19 8.16
N VAL A 20 -6.38 20.99 7.95
CA VAL A 20 -7.05 19.75 8.35
C VAL A 20 -6.46 19.15 9.62
N SER A 21 -7.23 18.30 10.28
CA SER A 21 -6.87 17.56 11.47
C SER A 21 -6.76 16.06 11.18
N PHE A 22 -6.21 15.30 12.13
CA PHE A 22 -6.23 13.84 12.07
C PHE A 22 -7.64 13.24 12.16
N LEU A 23 -8.61 13.99 12.69
CA LEU A 23 -10.02 13.58 12.66
C LEU A 23 -10.57 13.66 11.22
N ASP A 24 -10.21 14.71 10.48
CA ASP A 24 -10.61 14.86 9.07
C ASP A 24 -9.99 13.75 8.22
N ILE A 25 -8.72 13.39 8.46
CA ILE A 25 -8.08 12.23 7.83
C ILE A 25 -8.88 10.94 8.11
N LYS A 26 -9.26 10.71 9.38
CA LYS A 26 -10.03 9.53 9.76
C LYS A 26 -11.34 9.43 8.99
N GLN A 27 -12.07 10.54 8.93
CA GLN A 27 -13.40 10.60 8.33
C GLN A 27 -13.34 10.51 6.80
N GLN A 28 -12.48 11.31 6.17
CA GLN A 28 -12.37 11.41 4.71
C GLN A 28 -11.86 10.11 4.08
N PHE A 29 -10.84 9.50 4.68
CA PHE A 29 -10.18 8.31 4.12
C PHE A 29 -10.64 7.00 4.73
N GLY A 30 -11.64 7.04 5.62
CA GLY A 30 -12.27 5.83 6.16
C GLY A 30 -11.36 4.98 7.05
N PHE A 31 -10.45 5.58 7.83
CA PHE A 31 -9.66 4.83 8.81
C PHE A 31 -10.50 4.40 10.01
N ALA A 32 -10.20 3.21 10.55
CA ALA A 32 -10.83 2.68 11.76
C ALA A 32 -10.49 3.56 12.98
N ASN A 33 -9.20 3.81 13.18
CA ASN A 33 -8.68 4.71 14.21
C ASN A 33 -7.51 5.52 13.67
N VAL A 34 -7.32 6.71 14.24
CA VAL A 34 -6.16 7.56 13.99
C VAL A 34 -5.62 8.03 15.34
N ARG A 35 -4.32 7.83 15.58
CA ARG A 35 -3.66 8.18 16.85
C ARG A 35 -2.42 9.03 16.61
N VAL A 36 -2.24 10.03 17.47
CA VAL A 36 -1.06 10.91 17.47
C VAL A 36 -0.28 10.68 18.75
N GLY A 37 1.04 10.53 18.62
CA GLY A 37 1.94 10.30 19.75
C GLY A 37 1.99 11.47 20.72
N LYS A 38 2.10 11.17 22.02
CA LYS A 38 2.14 12.17 23.10
C LYS A 38 3.26 13.22 22.98
N TRP A 39 4.32 12.90 22.27
CA TRP A 39 5.51 13.76 22.09
C TRP A 39 5.51 14.54 20.76
N VAL A 40 4.39 14.51 20.04
CA VAL A 40 4.16 15.34 18.85
C VAL A 40 3.61 16.68 19.33
N SER A 41 4.26 17.79 18.96
CA SER A 41 3.78 19.12 19.31
C SER A 41 2.52 19.48 18.50
N ALA A 42 1.74 20.46 18.95
CA ALA A 42 0.56 20.92 18.23
C ALA A 42 0.90 21.37 16.78
N GLU A 43 2.01 22.09 16.62
CA GLU A 43 2.45 22.56 15.30
C GLU A 43 2.90 21.41 14.40
N GLU A 44 3.62 20.43 14.94
CA GLU A 44 4.02 19.24 14.18
C GLU A 44 2.81 18.40 13.78
N SER A 45 1.83 18.26 14.68
CA SER A 45 0.58 17.57 14.40
C SER A 45 -0.19 18.26 13.27
N ARG A 46 -0.25 19.60 13.29
CA ARG A 46 -0.93 20.41 12.28
C ARG A 46 -0.28 20.27 10.90
N LEU A 47 1.05 20.37 10.83
CA LEU A 47 1.80 20.19 9.60
C LEU A 47 1.67 18.76 9.05
N ALA A 48 1.81 17.76 9.93
CA ALA A 48 1.70 16.36 9.54
C ALA A 48 0.29 16.01 9.02
N ALA A 49 -0.76 16.55 9.64
CA ALA A 49 -2.13 16.32 9.18
C ALA A 49 -2.32 16.81 7.73
N ASN A 50 -1.83 18.00 7.37
CA ASN A 50 -1.92 18.48 5.98
C ASN A 50 -1.13 17.58 5.02
N LEU A 51 0.12 17.24 5.35
CA LEU A 51 0.97 16.41 4.51
C LEU A 51 0.38 15.01 4.27
N ILE A 52 -0.14 14.39 5.34
CA ILE A 52 -0.76 13.06 5.27
C ILE A 52 -2.07 13.14 4.47
N PHE A 53 -2.92 14.14 4.74
CA PHE A 53 -4.19 14.30 4.02
C PHE A 53 -3.95 14.48 2.53
N ASP A 54 -3.05 15.38 2.15
CA ASP A 54 -2.71 15.65 0.75
C ASP A 54 -2.13 14.39 0.07
N SER A 55 -1.30 13.63 0.78
CA SER A 55 -0.70 12.39 0.26
C SER A 55 -1.72 11.26 0.08
N LEU A 56 -2.66 11.10 1.00
CA LEU A 56 -3.72 10.09 0.86
C LEU A 56 -4.73 10.48 -0.23
N ALA A 57 -5.02 11.77 -0.39
CA ALA A 57 -5.87 12.27 -1.46
C ALA A 57 -5.21 12.08 -2.84
N ASP A 58 -3.91 12.39 -2.95
CA ASP A 58 -3.12 12.10 -4.15
C ASP A 58 -3.10 10.61 -4.47
N LEU A 59 -2.89 9.75 -3.46
CA LEU A 59 -2.94 8.31 -3.65
C LEU A 59 -4.31 7.83 -4.14
N ALA A 60 -5.39 8.32 -3.54
CA ALA A 60 -6.75 8.01 -4.00
C ALA A 60 -7.00 8.47 -5.44
N PHE A 61 -6.51 9.66 -5.81
CA PHE A 61 -6.61 10.18 -7.17
C PHE A 61 -5.85 9.30 -8.17
N ILE A 62 -4.57 8.99 -7.90
CA ILE A 62 -3.73 8.16 -8.78
C ILE A 62 -4.35 6.77 -8.98
N LEU A 63 -4.88 6.18 -7.90
CA LEU A 63 -5.54 4.87 -7.95
C LEU A 63 -6.98 4.92 -8.47
N LYS A 64 -7.55 6.10 -8.72
CA LYS A 64 -8.96 6.29 -9.12
C LYS A 64 -9.95 5.68 -8.11
N LEU A 65 -9.61 5.77 -6.83
CA LEU A 65 -10.44 5.28 -5.74
C LEU A 65 -11.26 6.41 -5.11
N PRO A 66 -12.49 6.11 -4.62
CA PRO A 66 -13.13 7.02 -3.69
C PRO A 66 -12.27 7.13 -2.42
N PRO A 67 -12.14 8.32 -1.79
CA PRO A 67 -11.20 8.54 -0.68
C PRO A 67 -11.36 7.56 0.48
N ASP A 68 -12.58 7.18 0.82
CA ASP A 68 -12.90 6.25 1.92
C ASP A 68 -12.40 4.81 1.70
N ALA A 69 -12.09 4.43 0.45
CA ALA A 69 -11.52 3.13 0.12
C ALA A 69 -10.08 2.97 0.64
N ILE A 70 -9.35 4.07 0.86
CA ILE A 70 -7.97 4.06 1.38
C ILE A 70 -7.91 3.40 2.77
N GLY A 71 -8.93 3.56 3.60
CA GLY A 71 -9.02 2.95 4.92
C GLY A 71 -9.40 1.46 4.91
N LEU A 72 -9.48 0.84 3.72
CA LEU A 72 -9.70 -0.58 3.51
C LEU A 72 -10.96 -1.07 4.26
N ARG A 73 -12.10 -0.43 3.97
CA ARG A 73 -13.39 -0.64 4.64
C ARG A 73 -13.33 -0.44 6.17
N GLN A 74 -12.66 0.64 6.62
CA GLN A 74 -12.52 0.96 8.04
C GLN A 74 -11.89 -0.18 8.86
N THR A 75 -10.93 -0.89 8.25
CA THR A 75 -10.14 -1.91 8.94
C THR A 75 -8.69 -1.48 9.16
N LEU A 76 -8.25 -0.40 8.50
CA LEU A 76 -6.92 0.16 8.61
C LEU A 76 -6.86 1.23 9.70
N ASN A 77 -5.83 1.17 10.53
CA ASN A 77 -5.50 2.16 11.54
C ASN A 77 -4.32 3.03 11.07
N LEU A 78 -4.23 4.26 11.56
CA LEU A 78 -3.12 5.17 11.29
C LEU A 78 -2.53 5.67 12.61
N ASP A 79 -1.24 5.47 12.78
CA ASP A 79 -0.47 5.99 13.91
C ASP A 79 0.56 6.99 13.41
N PHE A 80 0.61 8.17 14.02
CA PHE A 80 1.61 9.17 13.72
C PHE A 80 2.46 9.51 14.94
N GLY A 81 3.77 9.31 14.83
CA GLY A 81 4.72 9.68 15.89
C GLY A 81 4.59 8.88 17.19
N LEU A 82 3.98 7.70 17.15
CA LEU A 82 3.90 6.77 18.28
C LEU A 82 5.19 5.93 18.37
N GLY A 83 5.63 5.64 19.61
CA GLY A 83 6.78 4.76 19.86
C GLY A 83 8.16 5.39 19.60
N GLY A 84 8.42 6.58 20.16
CA GLY A 84 9.59 7.45 19.96
C GLY A 84 11.00 6.87 20.15
N GLN A 85 11.35 5.81 19.43
CA GLN A 85 12.69 5.29 19.27
C GLN A 85 13.37 6.00 18.10
N LYS A 86 14.62 6.46 18.31
CA LYS A 86 15.44 7.01 17.23
C LYS A 86 15.71 5.90 16.20
N GLY A 87 15.41 6.16 14.93
CA GLY A 87 15.73 5.26 13.81
C GLY A 87 14.58 4.43 13.25
N VAL A 88 13.40 4.44 13.87
CA VAL A 88 12.22 3.75 13.33
C VAL A 88 11.67 4.55 12.15
N GLN A 89 11.59 3.90 10.98
CA GLN A 89 10.97 4.43 9.76
C GLN A 89 9.45 4.19 9.78
N ALA A 90 8.74 4.73 8.79
CA ALA A 90 7.36 4.27 8.58
C ALA A 90 7.34 2.74 8.38
N HIS A 91 6.29 2.09 8.86
CA HIS A 91 6.09 0.66 8.66
C HIS A 91 4.61 0.29 8.81
N TYR A 92 4.18 -0.76 8.12
CA TYR A 92 2.91 -1.43 8.34
C TYR A 92 3.04 -2.53 9.41
N ALA A 93 2.24 -2.44 10.48
CA ALA A 93 2.13 -3.47 11.50
C ALA A 93 0.88 -4.33 11.23
N PRO A 94 1.03 -5.55 10.69
CA PRO A 94 -0.10 -6.28 10.14
C PRO A 94 -1.05 -6.85 11.19
N HIS A 95 -0.55 -7.24 12.37
CA HIS A 95 -1.38 -7.80 13.46
C HIS A 95 -2.46 -6.81 13.91
N GLU A 96 -2.08 -5.54 14.01
CA GLU A 96 -2.96 -4.46 14.44
C GLU A 96 -3.56 -3.69 13.25
N ARG A 97 -3.13 -4.03 12.03
CA ARG A 97 -3.45 -3.33 10.77
C ARG A 97 -3.18 -1.83 10.90
N ILE A 98 -1.98 -1.47 11.32
CA ILE A 98 -1.59 -0.07 11.53
C ILE A 98 -0.60 0.36 10.45
N LEU A 99 -0.89 1.47 9.77
CA LEU A 99 0.13 2.29 9.11
C LEU A 99 0.78 3.17 10.17
N ALA A 100 2.01 2.85 10.57
CA ALA A 100 2.75 3.62 11.55
C ALA A 100 3.70 4.58 10.83
N LEU A 101 3.44 5.88 10.91
CA LEU A 101 4.25 6.93 10.31
C LEU A 101 5.16 7.56 11.36
N ALA A 102 6.47 7.38 11.15
CA ALA A 102 7.48 7.97 12.01
C ALA A 102 7.59 9.49 11.82
N LYS A 103 7.69 10.22 12.93
CA LYS A 103 7.78 11.68 12.97
C LYS A 103 8.91 12.26 12.10
N ASN A 104 10.05 11.58 11.95
CA ASN A 104 11.22 12.12 11.22
C ASN A 104 11.70 11.24 10.05
N ALA A 105 11.03 10.11 9.80
CA ALA A 105 11.55 9.06 8.92
C ALA A 105 10.45 8.33 8.12
N GLY A 106 9.22 8.87 8.09
CA GLY A 106 8.11 8.32 7.30
C GLY A 106 7.80 9.05 5.99
N ALA A 107 8.43 10.20 5.74
CA ALA A 107 8.19 10.93 4.51
C ALA A 107 8.83 10.21 3.31
N GLY A 108 8.06 10.04 2.24
CA GLY A 108 8.48 9.37 1.03
C GLY A 108 8.28 7.85 1.04
N ALA A 109 7.66 7.29 2.09
CA ALA A 109 7.40 5.85 2.23
C ALA A 109 5.91 5.51 2.41
N LEU A 110 5.01 6.50 2.39
CA LEU A 110 3.58 6.26 2.65
C LEU A 110 2.96 5.30 1.61
N ALA A 111 3.33 5.44 0.33
CA ALA A 111 2.87 4.54 -0.72
C ALA A 111 3.32 3.09 -0.48
N HIS A 112 4.56 2.90 -0.04
CA HIS A 112 5.13 1.59 0.30
C HIS A 112 4.31 0.91 1.40
N GLU A 113 4.09 1.61 2.51
CA GLU A 113 3.34 1.06 3.65
C GLU A 113 1.88 0.82 3.32
N PHE A 114 1.26 1.70 2.53
CA PHE A 114 -0.10 1.48 2.03
C PHE A 114 -0.19 0.19 1.21
N TRP A 115 0.81 -0.11 0.37
CA TRP A 115 0.82 -1.37 -0.37
C TRP A 115 0.84 -2.57 0.56
N HIS A 116 1.71 -2.58 1.58
CA HIS A 116 1.71 -3.66 2.57
C HIS A 116 0.34 -3.83 3.23
N ALA A 117 -0.32 -2.73 3.59
CA ALA A 117 -1.67 -2.77 4.14
C ALA A 117 -2.69 -3.36 3.16
N PHE A 118 -2.66 -2.92 1.90
CA PHE A 118 -3.55 -3.41 0.85
C PHE A 118 -3.31 -4.90 0.56
N ASP A 119 -2.06 -5.32 0.42
CA ASP A 119 -1.69 -6.69 0.06
C ASP A 119 -2.05 -7.69 1.19
N HIS A 120 -1.92 -7.26 2.45
CA HIS A 120 -2.46 -8.02 3.59
C HIS A 120 -4.00 -8.05 3.59
N TYR A 121 -4.66 -6.91 3.37
CA TYR A 121 -6.12 -6.83 3.38
C TYR A 121 -6.76 -7.68 2.28
N ILE A 122 -6.23 -7.60 1.06
CA ILE A 122 -6.83 -8.23 -0.12
C ILE A 122 -6.68 -9.76 -0.09
N ALA A 123 -5.68 -10.28 0.61
CA ALA A 123 -5.42 -11.72 0.76
C ALA A 123 -6.70 -12.49 1.15
N LYS A 124 -7.41 -12.01 2.17
CA LYS A 124 -8.66 -12.63 2.64
C LYS A 124 -9.75 -12.62 1.58
N ALA A 125 -9.93 -11.50 0.90
CA ALA A 125 -11.01 -11.32 -0.06
C ALA A 125 -10.75 -12.07 -1.38
N ALA A 126 -9.51 -12.03 -1.87
CA ALA A 126 -9.10 -12.60 -3.15
C ALA A 126 -8.89 -14.10 -3.09
N PHE A 127 -8.33 -14.63 -2.00
CA PHE A 127 -8.00 -16.06 -1.87
C PHE A 127 -8.96 -16.83 -0.93
N GLY A 128 -9.95 -16.14 -0.36
CA GLY A 128 -11.02 -16.78 0.40
C GLY A 128 -10.61 -17.46 1.71
N ILE A 129 -9.46 -17.07 2.27
CA ILE A 129 -8.96 -17.60 3.53
C ILE A 129 -9.79 -16.98 4.66
N HIS A 130 -10.72 -17.75 5.24
CA HIS A 130 -11.62 -17.22 6.26
C HIS A 130 -11.04 -17.24 7.68
N SER A 131 -10.04 -18.10 7.95
CA SER A 131 -9.39 -18.24 9.25
C SER A 131 -8.06 -19.00 9.12
N SER A 132 -7.22 -18.99 10.17
CA SER A 132 -6.04 -19.87 10.31
C SER A 132 -6.36 -21.37 10.17
N VAL A 133 -7.65 -21.74 10.29
CA VAL A 133 -8.16 -23.10 10.14
C VAL A 133 -8.34 -23.52 8.68
N ASP A 134 -8.75 -22.62 7.78
CA ASP A 134 -8.94 -22.96 6.34
C ASP A 134 -7.60 -23.13 5.62
N GLN A 135 -6.60 -22.42 6.12
CA GLN A 135 -5.24 -22.40 5.60
C GLN A 135 -4.50 -23.74 5.83
N LEU A 136 -5.02 -24.60 6.71
CA LEU A 136 -4.56 -25.97 6.96
C LEU A 136 -5.10 -26.97 5.91
N ALA A 137 -6.23 -26.67 5.28
CA ALA A 137 -6.91 -27.60 4.37
C ALA A 137 -6.44 -27.46 2.91
N CYS A 138 -5.92 -26.29 2.52
CA CYS A 138 -5.43 -26.02 1.16
C CYS A 138 -4.05 -26.63 0.86
N CYS A 139 -3.38 -27.19 1.86
CA CYS A 139 -1.99 -27.62 1.75
C CYS A 139 -1.87 -29.07 2.23
N ASN A 140 -1.69 -30.02 1.30
CA ASN A 140 -1.28 -31.40 1.63
C ASN A 140 0.18 -31.48 2.14
N ASP A 141 0.83 -30.34 2.38
CA ASP A 141 2.18 -30.24 2.92
C ASP A 141 2.14 -29.90 4.42
N SER A 142 2.35 -30.93 5.23
CA SER A 142 2.42 -30.85 6.70
C SER A 142 3.52 -29.91 7.23
N GLY A 143 4.52 -29.56 6.41
CA GLY A 143 5.56 -28.58 6.78
C GLY A 143 5.08 -27.13 6.69
N LEU A 144 4.10 -26.84 5.82
CA LEU A 144 3.52 -25.52 5.64
C LEU A 144 2.41 -25.24 6.66
N ALA A 145 1.65 -26.27 7.02
CA ALA A 145 0.58 -26.23 8.03
C ALA A 145 1.00 -25.64 9.39
N PHE A 146 2.24 -25.90 9.85
CA PHE A 146 2.77 -25.33 11.10
C PHE A 146 3.17 -23.85 10.96
N SER A 147 3.60 -23.42 9.77
CA SER A 147 3.94 -22.02 9.45
C SER A 147 2.69 -21.15 9.24
N VAL A 148 1.56 -21.80 8.92
CA VAL A 148 0.38 -21.16 8.38
C VAL A 148 -0.76 -21.01 9.41
N GLY A 149 -0.80 -21.83 10.47
CA GLY A 149 -1.77 -21.68 11.58
C GLY A 149 -1.69 -20.39 12.40
N SER A 150 -0.70 -19.53 12.13
CA SER A 150 -0.44 -18.24 12.79
C SER A 150 -0.09 -17.10 11.82
N ALA A 151 -0.09 -17.32 10.50
CA ALA A 151 0.49 -16.37 9.56
C ALA A 151 -0.52 -15.37 9.02
N ILE A 152 -0.24 -14.10 9.29
CA ILE A 152 -0.78 -12.96 8.56
C ILE A 152 -0.41 -13.15 7.07
N GLY A 153 -1.38 -13.54 6.25
CA GLY A 153 -1.16 -13.80 4.82
C GLY A 153 -1.20 -12.52 4.00
N PHE A 154 -0.25 -12.35 3.09
CA PHE A 154 -0.22 -11.30 2.08
C PHE A 154 -0.57 -11.88 0.71
N GLY A 155 -1.31 -11.13 -0.12
CA GLY A 155 -1.79 -11.62 -1.40
C GLY A 155 -0.66 -12.00 -2.36
N SER A 156 0.43 -11.22 -2.38
CA SER A 156 1.63 -11.52 -3.18
C SER A 156 2.31 -12.84 -2.80
N ASP A 157 2.42 -13.14 -1.50
CA ASP A 157 2.97 -14.41 -1.01
C ASP A 157 2.07 -15.60 -1.37
N LEU A 158 0.75 -15.42 -1.27
CA LEU A 158 -0.24 -16.45 -1.62
C LEU A 158 -0.24 -16.74 -3.12
N TYR A 159 -0.14 -15.68 -3.94
CA TYR A 159 -0.06 -15.79 -5.38
C TYR A 159 1.14 -16.64 -5.82
N LEU A 160 2.33 -16.39 -5.27
CA LEU A 160 3.54 -17.18 -5.61
C LEU A 160 3.57 -18.59 -5.02
N LYS A 161 2.66 -18.90 -4.08
CA LYS A 161 2.46 -20.26 -3.56
C LYS A 161 1.36 -20.99 -4.33
N ASP A 162 0.93 -20.46 -5.47
CA ASP A 162 -0.13 -21.01 -6.33
C ASP A 162 -1.45 -21.25 -5.57
N VAL A 163 -1.75 -20.41 -4.57
CA VAL A 163 -3.04 -20.46 -3.89
C VAL A 163 -4.12 -19.95 -4.84
N GLU A 164 -5.20 -20.71 -4.99
CA GLU A 164 -6.26 -20.41 -5.95
C GLU A 164 -6.97 -19.08 -5.61
N LEU A 165 -7.08 -18.21 -6.62
CA LEU A 165 -7.85 -16.98 -6.54
C LEU A 165 -9.33 -17.26 -6.74
N ARG A 166 -10.17 -16.60 -5.95
CA ARG A 166 -11.62 -16.62 -6.15
C ARG A 166 -11.98 -16.10 -7.53
N PRO A 167 -12.80 -16.81 -8.32
CA PRO A 167 -13.24 -16.32 -9.62
C PRO A 167 -13.97 -14.98 -9.52
N HIS A 168 -13.33 -13.91 -9.99
CA HIS A 168 -13.90 -12.56 -10.01
C HIS A 168 -13.11 -11.68 -11.00
N PRO A 169 -13.74 -10.77 -11.77
CA PRO A 169 -13.03 -9.89 -12.69
C PRO A 169 -11.91 -9.07 -12.03
N LEU A 170 -12.14 -8.54 -10.82
CA LEU A 170 -11.09 -7.85 -10.05
C LEU A 170 -9.90 -8.77 -9.72
N ASN A 171 -10.16 -10.05 -9.41
CA ASN A 171 -9.10 -10.99 -9.06
C ASN A 171 -8.27 -11.40 -10.30
N HIS A 172 -8.85 -11.39 -11.50
CA HIS A 172 -8.08 -11.53 -12.74
C HIS A 172 -7.12 -10.35 -12.94
N HIS A 173 -7.58 -9.11 -12.71
CA HIS A 173 -6.70 -7.93 -12.80
C HIS A 173 -5.66 -7.89 -11.67
N LEU A 174 -6.00 -8.40 -10.50
CA LEU A 174 -5.05 -8.55 -9.38
C LEU A 174 -3.96 -9.57 -9.72
N ALA A 175 -4.33 -10.74 -10.26
CA ALA A 175 -3.38 -11.73 -10.76
C ALA A 175 -2.48 -11.15 -11.85
N PHE A 176 -3.07 -10.43 -12.81
CA PHE A 176 -2.31 -9.77 -13.88
C PHE A 176 -1.32 -8.75 -13.33
N LEU A 177 -1.68 -8.00 -12.28
CA LEU A 177 -0.76 -7.09 -11.59
C LEU A 177 0.41 -7.84 -10.92
N TYR A 178 0.12 -8.93 -10.18
CA TYR A 178 1.18 -9.76 -9.59
C TYR A 178 2.09 -10.35 -10.67
N GLN A 179 1.53 -10.89 -11.74
CA GLN A 179 2.26 -11.43 -12.89
C GLN A 179 3.15 -10.35 -13.52
N THR A 180 2.60 -9.16 -13.75
CA THR A 180 3.32 -8.04 -14.36
C THR A 180 4.57 -7.70 -13.55
N VAL A 181 4.51 -7.72 -12.22
CA VAL A 181 5.66 -7.40 -11.36
C VAL A 181 6.65 -8.58 -11.25
N LEU A 182 6.13 -9.78 -11.01
CA LEU A 182 6.93 -10.90 -10.49
C LEU A 182 7.43 -11.85 -11.58
N ILE A 183 6.75 -11.91 -12.73
CA ILE A 183 7.01 -12.89 -13.79
C ILE A 183 7.51 -12.17 -15.06
N SER A 184 8.37 -12.81 -15.83
CA SER A 184 8.83 -12.31 -17.13
C SER A 184 7.67 -12.20 -18.14
N PRO A 185 7.79 -11.35 -19.18
CA PRO A 185 6.72 -11.17 -20.17
C PRO A 185 6.29 -12.44 -20.92
N ASP A 186 7.17 -13.44 -21.02
CA ASP A 186 6.86 -14.75 -21.61
C ASP A 186 6.15 -15.70 -20.64
N GLY A 187 6.03 -15.34 -19.36
CA GLY A 187 5.34 -16.12 -18.34
C GLY A 187 6.13 -17.31 -17.79
N LEU A 188 7.40 -17.48 -18.18
CA LEU A 188 8.16 -18.71 -17.90
C LEU A 188 9.12 -18.59 -16.72
N GLU A 189 9.61 -17.37 -16.44
CA GLU A 189 10.69 -17.13 -15.48
C GLU A 189 10.32 -15.99 -14.53
N PRO A 190 11.05 -15.81 -13.41
CA PRO A 190 10.96 -14.58 -12.63
C PRO A 190 11.26 -13.37 -13.51
N SER A 191 10.65 -12.22 -13.21
CA SER A 191 10.98 -10.98 -13.90
C SER A 191 12.44 -10.59 -13.67
N ASP A 192 13.01 -9.76 -14.56
CA ASP A 192 14.38 -9.25 -14.35
C ASP A 192 14.51 -8.49 -13.03
N TYR A 193 13.43 -7.80 -12.63
CA TYR A 193 13.32 -7.15 -11.35
C TYR A 193 13.51 -8.13 -10.18
N VAL A 194 12.83 -9.28 -10.19
CA VAL A 194 12.98 -10.32 -9.16
C VAL A 194 14.41 -10.86 -9.14
N ARG A 195 15.02 -11.12 -10.31
CA ARG A 195 16.42 -11.60 -10.38
C ARG A 195 17.41 -10.62 -9.76
N ARG A 196 17.26 -9.31 -10.02
CA ARG A 196 18.09 -8.27 -9.39
C ARG A 196 17.90 -8.21 -7.89
N ALA A 197 16.66 -8.34 -7.40
CA ALA A 197 16.38 -8.38 -5.97
C ALA A 197 17.01 -9.60 -5.27
N ILE A 198 17.01 -10.77 -5.91
CA ILE A 198 17.71 -11.97 -5.42
C ILE A 198 19.23 -11.73 -5.37
N ALA A 199 19.80 -11.05 -6.37
CA ALA A 199 21.22 -10.70 -6.36
C ALA A 199 21.57 -9.75 -5.21
N LEU A 200 20.69 -8.79 -4.89
CA LEU A 200 20.86 -7.89 -3.74
C LEU A 200 20.82 -8.64 -2.41
N ASP A 201 19.89 -9.58 -2.24
CA ASP A 201 19.83 -10.42 -1.05
C ASP A 201 21.11 -11.22 -0.83
N LYS A 202 21.68 -11.78 -1.92
CA LYS A 202 22.99 -12.46 -1.88
C LYS A 202 24.12 -11.50 -1.49
N HIS A 203 24.13 -10.29 -2.05
CA HIS A 203 25.14 -9.27 -1.76
C HIS A 203 25.12 -8.83 -0.30
N TYR A 204 23.93 -8.61 0.28
CA TYR A 204 23.76 -8.15 1.65
C TYR A 204 23.65 -9.29 2.69
N GLY A 205 23.66 -10.55 2.26
CA GLY A 205 23.58 -11.71 3.15
C GLY A 205 22.27 -11.81 3.95
N ARG A 206 21.16 -11.29 3.41
CA ARG A 206 19.83 -11.30 4.05
C ARG A 206 18.75 -11.59 3.02
N ARG A 207 17.60 -12.12 3.47
CA ARG A 207 16.40 -12.28 2.64
C ARG A 207 15.43 -11.15 2.94
N TYR A 208 15.44 -10.11 2.12
CA TYR A 208 14.62 -8.91 2.30
C TYR A 208 14.15 -8.36 0.96
N PHE A 209 15.07 -8.10 0.04
CA PHE A 209 14.77 -7.54 -1.28
C PHE A 209 13.94 -8.51 -2.13
N SER A 210 14.20 -9.81 -2.08
CA SER A 210 13.43 -10.80 -2.87
C SER A 210 12.12 -11.25 -2.21
N LEU A 211 11.74 -10.70 -1.04
CA LEU A 211 10.45 -11.02 -0.45
C LEU A 211 9.33 -10.52 -1.38
N PRO A 212 8.30 -11.33 -1.68
CA PRO A 212 7.23 -10.95 -2.61
C PRO A 212 6.50 -9.68 -2.16
N THR A 213 6.23 -9.58 -0.86
CA THR A 213 5.60 -8.41 -0.22
C THR A 213 6.42 -7.13 -0.43
N GLU A 214 7.73 -7.22 -0.30
CA GLU A 214 8.69 -6.12 -0.45
C GLU A 214 8.91 -5.75 -1.92
N LEU A 215 8.96 -6.74 -2.82
CA LEU A 215 9.00 -6.54 -4.26
C LEU A 215 7.77 -5.77 -4.73
N MET A 216 6.59 -6.20 -4.28
CA MET A 216 5.35 -5.53 -4.66
C MET A 216 5.24 -4.13 -4.05
N ALA A 217 5.68 -3.93 -2.81
CA ALA A 217 5.68 -2.61 -2.18
C ALA A 217 6.61 -1.62 -2.90
N ARG A 218 7.85 -2.04 -3.21
CA ARG A 218 8.80 -1.23 -3.99
C ARG A 218 8.34 -0.99 -5.43
N ALA A 219 7.72 -1.98 -6.06
CA ALA A 219 7.13 -1.84 -7.39
C ALA A 219 5.97 -0.83 -7.39
N PHE A 220 5.10 -0.90 -6.38
CA PHE A 220 3.98 0.00 -6.21
C PHE A 220 4.45 1.44 -6.01
N GLU A 221 5.30 1.71 -5.01
CA GLU A 221 5.76 3.07 -4.75
C GLU A 221 6.52 3.66 -5.96
N ALA A 222 7.33 2.85 -6.66
CA ALA A 222 8.03 3.28 -7.87
C ALA A 222 7.08 3.63 -9.02
N ALA A 223 5.96 2.92 -9.15
CA ALA A 223 4.92 3.22 -10.13
C ALA A 223 4.14 4.50 -9.76
N ILE A 224 3.82 4.69 -8.46
CA ILE A 224 3.18 5.92 -7.97
C ILE A 224 4.08 7.14 -8.18
N GLU A 225 5.39 7.04 -7.89
CA GLU A 225 6.35 8.14 -8.13
C GLU A 225 6.53 8.45 -9.63
N SER A 226 6.17 7.52 -10.51
CA SER A 226 6.20 7.72 -11.96
C SER A 226 4.96 8.44 -12.52
N SER A 227 3.97 8.77 -11.67
CA SER A 227 2.78 9.53 -12.10
C SER A 227 3.17 10.91 -12.63
N THR A 228 2.63 11.29 -13.79
CA THR A 228 2.91 12.58 -14.43
C THR A 228 2.04 13.72 -13.90
N ASP A 229 0.84 13.39 -13.39
CA ASP A 229 -0.17 14.39 -13.01
C ASP A 229 0.02 14.89 -11.58
N ILE A 230 0.70 14.09 -10.75
CA ILE A 230 0.93 14.39 -9.34
C ILE A 230 2.40 14.11 -9.00
N ARG A 231 3.02 15.04 -8.28
CA ARG A 231 4.28 14.83 -7.57
C ARG A 231 4.06 15.11 -6.11
N ASN A 232 4.43 14.19 -5.23
CA ASN A 232 4.28 14.39 -3.80
C ASN A 232 5.41 13.67 -3.05
N GLN A 233 6.39 14.44 -2.58
CA GLN A 233 7.57 13.89 -1.88
C GLN A 233 7.23 13.27 -0.52
N TYR A 234 6.09 13.61 0.08
CA TYR A 234 5.67 13.01 1.33
C TYR A 234 5.00 11.64 1.09
N LEU A 235 4.23 11.51 0.00
CA LEU A 235 3.63 10.25 -0.43
C LEU A 235 4.71 9.23 -0.80
N VAL A 236 5.62 9.61 -1.69
CA VAL A 236 6.71 8.76 -2.18
C VAL A 236 7.89 9.61 -2.67
N SER A 237 9.11 9.17 -2.38
CA SER A 237 10.30 9.80 -2.95
C SER A 237 11.51 8.87 -2.94
N GLY A 238 12.38 9.00 -3.92
CA GLY A 238 13.71 8.36 -3.90
C GLY A 238 13.74 6.97 -4.53
N THR A 239 12.68 6.58 -5.26
CA THR A 239 12.70 5.36 -6.06
C THR A 239 13.42 5.59 -7.39
N THR A 240 13.57 6.83 -7.85
CA THR A 240 14.17 7.18 -9.16
C THR A 240 15.65 7.58 -9.06
N PHE A 241 16.03 8.26 -7.99
CA PHE A 241 17.40 8.76 -7.77
C PHE A 241 17.85 8.43 -6.35
N SER A 242 18.40 7.24 -6.16
CA SER A 242 18.99 6.81 -4.89
C SER A 242 20.00 5.68 -5.12
N HIS A 243 20.93 5.52 -4.19
CA HIS A 243 21.85 4.37 -4.20
C HIS A 243 21.10 3.04 -4.28
N LEU A 244 19.92 2.96 -3.66
CA LEU A 244 19.08 1.76 -3.68
C LEU A 244 18.48 1.50 -5.07
N ASN A 245 18.08 2.55 -5.80
CA ASN A 245 17.70 2.46 -7.21
C ASN A 245 18.88 2.04 -8.09
N ASP A 246 20.04 2.65 -7.93
CA ASP A 246 21.25 2.35 -8.71
C ASP A 246 21.72 0.90 -8.49
N SER A 247 21.41 0.34 -7.32
CA SER A 247 21.68 -1.07 -6.98
C SER A 247 20.67 -2.06 -7.59
N GLY A 248 19.60 -1.57 -8.24
CA GLY A 248 18.60 -2.40 -8.92
C GLY A 248 17.43 -2.86 -8.05
N ALA A 249 17.17 -2.21 -6.91
CA ALA A 249 16.10 -2.58 -5.97
C ALA A 249 14.68 -2.17 -6.42
N TYR A 250 14.57 -1.41 -7.51
CA TYR A 250 13.31 -0.98 -8.11
C TYR A 250 13.16 -1.50 -9.55
N PRO A 251 11.92 -1.56 -10.08
CA PRO A 251 11.67 -1.81 -11.50
C PRO A 251 12.29 -0.70 -12.37
N ASP A 252 12.67 -1.03 -13.61
CA ASP A 252 13.11 -0.04 -14.59
C ASP A 252 11.93 0.77 -15.15
N GLU A 253 12.20 1.79 -15.96
CA GLU A 253 11.17 2.69 -16.48
C GLU A 253 10.07 1.98 -17.28
N ALA A 254 10.43 1.03 -18.14
CA ALA A 254 9.46 0.30 -18.95
C ALA A 254 8.57 -0.57 -18.07
N HIS A 255 9.18 -1.23 -17.08
CA HIS A 255 8.47 -2.05 -16.10
C HIS A 255 7.55 -1.21 -15.21
N ARG A 256 8.00 -0.05 -14.72
CA ARG A 256 7.16 0.90 -13.95
C ARG A 256 5.93 1.34 -14.72
N LYS A 257 6.07 1.64 -16.03
CA LYS A 257 4.93 1.99 -16.91
C LYS A 257 3.93 0.84 -17.01
N ALA A 258 4.40 -0.39 -17.21
CA ALA A 258 3.54 -1.57 -17.24
C ALA A 258 2.82 -1.78 -15.90
N ILE A 259 3.51 -1.61 -14.78
CA ILE A 259 2.96 -1.73 -13.43
C ILE A 259 1.91 -0.65 -13.18
N LEU A 260 2.18 0.62 -13.50
CA LEU A 260 1.22 1.71 -13.34
C LEU A 260 -0.06 1.48 -14.16
N ASN A 261 0.06 0.94 -15.37
CA ASN A 261 -1.10 0.56 -16.18
C ASN A 261 -1.90 -0.58 -15.53
N ALA A 262 -1.23 -1.62 -15.03
CA ALA A 262 -1.89 -2.72 -14.33
C ALA A 262 -2.59 -2.27 -13.04
N LEU A 263 -1.95 -1.38 -12.27
CA LEU A 263 -2.54 -0.73 -11.09
C LEU A 263 -3.78 0.07 -11.45
N THR A 264 -3.69 0.92 -12.48
CA THR A 264 -4.80 1.74 -12.95
C THR A 264 -6.00 0.90 -13.38
N ASN A 265 -5.75 -0.24 -14.05
CA ASN A 265 -6.81 -1.15 -14.47
C ASN A 265 -7.49 -1.82 -13.28
N TYR A 266 -6.71 -2.36 -12.33
CA TYR A 266 -7.26 -3.00 -11.14
C TYR A 266 -8.03 -2.01 -10.26
N PHE A 267 -7.38 -0.91 -9.85
CA PHE A 267 -7.98 0.05 -8.93
C PHE A 267 -9.07 0.91 -9.58
N GLY A 268 -8.98 1.20 -10.89
CA GLY A 268 -10.04 1.88 -11.61
C GLY A 268 -11.35 1.07 -11.63
N MET A 269 -11.27 -0.22 -11.92
CA MET A 269 -12.44 -1.10 -11.85
C MET A 269 -12.99 -1.23 -10.43
N LEU A 270 -12.11 -1.30 -9.43
CA LEU A 270 -12.51 -1.33 -8.02
C LEU A 270 -13.22 -0.02 -7.63
N GLY A 271 -12.66 1.12 -8.00
CA GLY A 271 -13.22 2.44 -7.73
C GLY A 271 -14.61 2.62 -8.32
N GLU A 272 -14.79 2.26 -9.59
CA GLU A 272 -16.11 2.27 -10.22
C GLU A 272 -17.13 1.37 -9.50
N ALA A 273 -16.71 0.16 -9.10
CA ALA A 273 -17.57 -0.77 -8.39
C ALA A 273 -18.02 -0.20 -7.03
N LEU A 274 -17.10 0.42 -6.28
CA LEU A 274 -17.38 1.04 -4.98
C LEU A 274 -18.30 2.25 -5.10
N ILE A 275 -18.10 3.09 -6.12
CA ILE A 275 -18.99 4.23 -6.40
C ILE A 275 -20.41 3.74 -6.73
N ARG A 276 -20.54 2.72 -7.59
CA ARG A 276 -21.86 2.13 -7.91
C ARG A 276 -22.52 1.52 -6.66
N GLN A 277 -21.74 0.89 -5.78
CA GLN A 277 -22.24 0.35 -4.51
C GLN A 277 -22.78 1.45 -3.61
N SER A 278 -22.03 2.53 -3.39
CA SER A 278 -22.43 3.62 -2.49
C SER A 278 -23.69 4.36 -2.99
N HIS A 279 -23.81 4.57 -4.31
CA HIS A 279 -25.04 5.11 -4.89
C HIS A 279 -26.25 4.21 -4.64
N ARG A 280 -26.12 2.89 -4.82
CA ARG A 280 -27.20 1.93 -4.55
C ARG A 280 -27.63 1.93 -3.08
N GLU A 281 -26.68 2.06 -2.16
CA GLU A 281 -26.97 2.10 -0.72
C GLU A 281 -27.67 3.40 -0.31
N ARG A 282 -27.27 4.55 -0.88
CA ARG A 282 -27.95 5.84 -0.66
C ARG A 282 -29.37 5.85 -1.21
N SER A 283 -29.59 5.30 -2.40
CA SER A 283 -30.93 5.21 -3.00
C SER A 283 -31.89 4.27 -2.26
N LYS A 284 -31.37 3.37 -1.39
CA LYS A 284 -32.16 2.45 -0.58
C LYS A 284 -32.55 3.00 0.80
N LYS A 285 -31.93 4.09 1.27
CA LYS A 285 -32.35 4.78 2.49
C LYS A 285 -33.50 5.73 2.14
N PRO A 286 -34.74 5.47 2.58
CA PRO A 286 -35.84 6.42 2.33
C PRO A 286 -35.51 7.74 3.02
N ASN A 287 -35.80 8.86 2.36
CA ASN A 287 -35.72 10.19 2.97
C ASN A 287 -36.63 10.23 4.21
N GLY A 288 -36.03 10.36 5.39
CA GLY A 288 -36.74 10.77 6.60
C GLY A 288 -36.96 9.66 7.63
N SER A 289 -36.25 9.80 8.75
CA SER A 289 -36.78 9.64 10.09
C SER A 289 -36.01 10.57 11.01
#